data_AF-A0A812R0B7-F1
#
_entry.id   AF-A0A812R0B7-F1
#
_cell.length_a   1.000
_cell.length_b   1.000
_cell.length_c   1.000
_cell.angle_alpha   90.00
_cell.angle_beta   90.00
_cell.angle_gamma   90.00
#
_symmetry.space_group_name_H-M   'P 1'
#
loop_
_entity.id
_entity.type
_entity.pdbx_description
1 polymer ?
#
loop_
_entity_poly.entity_id
_entity_poly.type
_entity_poly.pdbx_seq_one_letter_code
_entity_poly.pdbx_strand_id
1 'polypeptide(L)'
;MASSSTDAVAERPAKLQRVNALRRKLPHLTASALSEVCKVLREEGIPSVDFWALLQAAISDAESSFARYFWGCIEKTPPSPAKAWRLILYTDEIVPGNPLAVQTKRKIWACYASFVELGSYTLQHEESWLCIGLLRSSLMAKAEAGVSQWISKILRDIFMRPANHLEHGCISLRRPAGGQPVLFRVVLSMIVQDGAAHKALWSCKGDAGTRMCMLCKNVIAHRCDVLHSSGLPVVGSSEIRESKLSLATDQSIHEAMAKLAEKKMLLNAADFSTWQQATGWTYNSSSLLQQEDQRWLVRPVSQYCHDSMHTLLVSGVFQTVTWLVLEALQKQFPNLWEIADEYVAKWTLPRNISAKAEGMLGQSRAKACKEAETFKCTASEGLTLSPILACFFRQLARANANVEAVQAIQCFLQLDKLVACCQRARTEGAVSPAQMRKHVSDFLESVHAAEWQDRMHSKFHWLLHFGSHLERTSRRLLLTSRVFSEKFLDKNYIAWQELIGNPTVLCIPFLLWFAMTSWGSAPA
;
A
#
# COMPACT_ATOMS: atom_id res chain seq x y z
N MET A 1 26.20 36.37 38.91
CA MET A 1 24.85 36.37 39.52
C MET A 1 23.88 36.92 38.49
N ALA A 2 22.74 36.33 38.13
CA ALA A 2 22.15 35.02 38.34
C ALA A 2 21.02 34.92 37.29
N SER A 3 20.98 33.89 36.46
CA SER A 3 19.79 33.57 35.64
C SER A 3 19.82 32.10 35.19
N SER A 4 19.65 31.14 36.10
CA SER A 4 19.60 29.72 35.70
C SER A 4 18.90 28.79 36.70
N SER A 5 17.76 29.17 37.29
CA SER A 5 17.08 28.24 38.22
C SER A 5 15.56 28.17 38.16
N THR A 6 14.87 28.95 37.31
CA THR A 6 13.40 28.94 37.24
C THR A 6 12.84 28.05 36.12
N ASP A 7 13.49 27.96 34.96
CA ASP A 7 12.96 27.17 33.83
C ASP A 7 13.16 25.64 34.00
N ALA A 8 14.20 25.22 34.73
CA ALA A 8 14.47 23.80 34.99
C ALA A 8 13.47 23.16 35.98
N VAL A 9 12.80 23.97 36.80
CA VAL A 9 11.89 23.49 37.86
C VAL A 9 10.47 23.26 37.30
N ALA A 10 10.04 24.04 36.30
CA ALA A 10 8.73 23.90 35.66
C ALA A 10 8.64 22.72 34.67
N GLU A 11 9.76 22.29 34.08
CA GLU A 11 9.79 21.12 33.17
C GLU A 11 9.70 19.78 33.90
N ARG A 12 10.11 19.73 35.18
CA ARG A 12 10.26 18.49 35.94
C ARG A 12 8.93 17.76 36.20
N PRO A 13 7.83 18.45 36.59
CA PRO A 13 6.51 17.83 36.77
C PRO A 13 5.92 17.32 35.46
N ALA A 14 6.12 18.05 34.34
CA ALA A 14 5.63 17.66 33.02
C ALA A 14 6.38 16.44 32.46
N LYS A 15 7.70 16.37 32.66
CA LYS A 15 8.51 15.18 32.36
C LYS A 15 8.08 13.99 33.22
N LEU A 16 7.89 14.18 34.53
CA LEU A 16 7.40 13.13 35.43
C LEU A 16 5.99 12.63 35.08
N GLN A 17 5.08 13.52 34.65
CA GLN A 17 3.75 13.12 34.17
C GLN A 17 3.81 12.29 32.88
N ARG A 18 4.69 12.66 31.94
CA ARG A 18 4.89 11.90 30.69
C ARG A 18 5.47 10.52 30.94
N VAL A 19 6.50 10.43 31.79
CA VAL A 19 7.10 9.16 32.22
C VAL A 19 6.09 8.29 32.98
N ASN A 20 5.27 8.88 33.86
CA ASN A 20 4.23 8.13 34.58
C ASN A 20 3.07 7.69 33.67
N ALA A 21 2.74 8.45 32.63
CA ALA A 21 1.77 8.05 31.61
C ALA A 21 2.31 6.94 30.71
N LEU A 22 3.61 6.95 30.43
CA LEU A 22 4.31 5.91 29.67
C LEU A 22 4.41 4.61 30.47
N ARG A 23 4.77 4.70 31.75
CA ARG A 23 4.84 3.57 32.71
C ARG A 23 3.49 2.88 32.90
N ARG A 24 2.36 3.60 32.79
CA ARG A 24 1.01 3.01 32.80
C ARG A 24 0.66 2.29 31.49
N LYS A 25 1.29 2.64 30.38
CA LYS A 25 1.04 2.07 29.04
C LYS A 25 1.94 0.89 28.70
N LEU A 26 3.13 0.84 29.30
CA LEU A 26 4.11 -0.23 29.16
C LEU A 26 4.51 -0.72 30.57
N PRO A 27 3.61 -1.41 31.30
CA PRO A 27 3.81 -1.72 32.72
C PRO A 27 5.02 -2.60 33.01
N HIS A 28 5.58 -3.27 31.99
CA HIS A 28 6.73 -4.16 32.09
C HIS A 28 8.08 -3.47 31.77
N LEU A 29 8.09 -2.22 31.32
CA LEU A 29 9.33 -1.49 31.01
C LEU A 29 9.61 -0.47 32.13
N THR A 30 10.65 -0.72 32.93
CA THR A 30 11.03 0.18 34.02
C THR A 30 11.62 1.48 33.48
N ALA A 31 11.50 2.58 34.24
CA ALA A 31 12.05 3.87 33.85
C ALA A 31 13.59 3.83 33.67
N SER A 32 14.27 2.99 34.46
CA SER A 32 15.70 2.74 34.31
C SER A 32 16.02 1.99 33.02
N ALA A 33 15.24 0.96 32.67
CA ALA A 33 15.43 0.21 31.42
C ALA A 33 15.23 1.08 30.18
N LEU A 34 14.18 1.91 30.15
CA LEU A 34 13.94 2.84 29.04
C LEU A 34 15.04 3.91 28.94
N SER A 35 15.49 4.44 30.08
CA SER A 35 16.59 5.42 30.11
C SER A 35 17.88 4.81 29.55
N GLU A 36 18.18 3.56 29.89
CA GLU A 36 19.38 2.89 29.40
C GLU A 36 19.28 2.56 27.91
N VAL A 37 18.11 2.13 27.42
CA VAL A 37 17.85 1.97 25.97
C VAL A 37 18.07 3.29 25.24
N CYS A 38 17.51 4.40 25.73
CA CYS A 38 17.72 5.73 25.13
C CYS A 38 19.16 6.23 25.21
N LYS A 39 19.97 5.73 26.15
CA LYS A 39 21.38 6.05 26.30
C LYS A 39 22.22 5.24 25.31
N VAL A 40 22.01 3.92 25.25
CA VAL A 40 22.61 3.03 24.25
C VAL A 40 22.32 3.53 22.83
N LEU A 41 21.08 3.91 22.51
CA LEU A 41 20.73 4.44 21.19
C LEU A 41 21.37 5.79 20.87
N ARG A 42 21.77 6.57 21.88
CA ARG A 42 22.50 7.84 21.72
C ARG A 42 24.00 7.62 21.55
N GLU A 43 24.57 6.66 22.26
CA GLU A 43 26.01 6.36 22.28
C GLU A 43 26.42 5.47 21.10
N GLU A 44 25.61 4.48 20.76
CA GLU A 44 25.91 3.46 19.74
C GLU A 44 25.16 3.70 18.42
N GLY A 45 24.24 4.67 18.39
CA GLY A 45 23.32 4.88 17.29
C GLY A 45 22.17 3.87 17.29
N ILE A 46 21.21 4.04 16.37
CA ILE A 46 20.14 3.05 16.23
C ILE A 46 20.69 1.86 15.42
N PRO A 47 20.67 0.62 15.96
CA PRO A 47 21.14 -0.53 15.22
C PRO A 47 20.27 -0.72 13.97
N SER A 48 20.91 -0.87 12.80
CA SER A 48 20.21 -1.26 11.58
C SER A 48 19.49 -2.58 11.82
N VAL A 49 18.15 -2.61 11.73
CA VAL A 49 17.44 -3.88 11.85
C VAL A 49 17.70 -4.72 10.62
N ASP A 50 18.55 -5.72 10.85
CA ASP A 50 18.74 -6.86 9.98
C ASP A 50 17.42 -7.63 9.86
N PHE A 51 16.90 -7.69 8.64
CA PHE A 51 15.67 -8.42 8.33
C PHE A 51 15.72 -9.89 8.77
N TRP A 52 16.84 -10.57 8.55
CA TRP A 52 17.01 -11.99 8.89
C TRP A 52 17.09 -12.20 10.38
N ALA A 53 17.76 -11.29 11.11
CA ALA A 53 17.78 -11.32 12.57
C ALA A 53 16.38 -11.06 13.14
N LEU A 54 15.63 -10.11 12.59
CA LEU A 54 14.25 -9.82 12.98
C LEU A 54 13.34 -11.04 12.72
N LEU A 55 13.45 -11.65 11.54
CA LEU A 55 12.70 -12.84 11.19
C LEU A 55 13.06 -13.99 12.14
N GLN A 56 14.36 -14.25 12.36
CA GLN A 56 14.82 -15.29 13.27
C GLN A 56 14.27 -15.07 14.69
N ALA A 57 14.32 -13.84 15.20
CA ALA A 57 13.74 -13.51 16.49
C ALA A 57 12.23 -13.82 16.52
N ALA A 58 11.47 -13.35 15.52
CA ALA A 58 10.04 -13.55 15.42
C ALA A 58 9.60 -15.04 15.40
N ILE A 59 10.48 -15.93 14.93
CA ILE A 59 10.20 -17.37 14.80
C ILE A 59 10.92 -18.24 15.85
N SER A 60 11.69 -17.64 16.78
CA SER A 60 12.47 -18.39 17.77
C SER A 60 11.66 -18.81 19.00
N ASP A 61 10.61 -18.07 19.33
CA ASP A 61 9.70 -18.41 20.43
C ASP A 61 8.67 -19.46 19.96
N ALA A 62 8.83 -20.71 20.40
CA ALA A 62 7.92 -21.80 20.05
C ALA A 62 6.48 -21.60 20.54
N GLU A 63 6.29 -20.77 21.58
CA GLU A 63 4.97 -20.51 22.15
C GLU A 63 4.22 -19.43 21.36
N SER A 64 4.92 -18.59 20.61
CA SER A 64 4.33 -17.59 19.72
C SER A 64 3.46 -18.23 18.63
N SER A 65 2.22 -17.74 18.51
CA SER A 65 1.28 -18.16 17.46
C SER A 65 1.84 -17.92 16.05
N PHE A 66 2.59 -16.82 15.85
CA PHE A 66 3.22 -16.52 14.56
C PHE A 66 4.31 -17.54 14.24
N ALA A 67 5.18 -17.86 15.21
CA ALA A 67 6.25 -18.84 15.02
C ALA A 67 5.70 -20.23 14.69
N ARG A 68 4.70 -20.71 15.46
CA ARG A 68 4.02 -22.00 15.18
C ARG A 68 3.43 -22.03 13.78
N TYR A 69 2.77 -20.95 13.37
CA TYR A 69 2.20 -20.84 12.02
C TYR A 69 3.28 -20.84 10.93
N PHE A 70 4.34 -20.05 11.12
CA PHE A 70 5.45 -19.93 10.16
C PHE A 70 6.16 -21.27 9.96
N TRP A 71 6.49 -21.97 11.04
CA TRP A 71 7.11 -23.30 10.97
C TRP A 71 6.18 -24.35 10.35
N GLY A 72 4.87 -24.30 10.66
CA GLY A 72 3.89 -25.14 9.98
C GLY A 72 3.79 -24.86 8.47
N CYS A 73 3.99 -23.61 8.04
CA CYS A 73 4.08 -23.27 6.62
C CYS A 73 5.36 -23.80 5.97
N ILE A 74 6.50 -23.75 6.68
CA ILE A 74 7.75 -24.39 6.25
C ILE A 74 7.56 -25.89 6.05
N GLU A 75 6.84 -26.57 6.93
CA GLU A 75 6.57 -28.01 6.78
C GLU A 75 5.66 -28.32 5.59
N LYS A 76 4.65 -27.49 5.35
CA LYS A 76 3.73 -27.64 4.20
C LYS A 76 4.38 -27.27 2.86
N THR A 77 5.27 -26.26 2.87
CA THR A 77 5.96 -25.75 1.69
C THR A 77 7.46 -25.66 1.96
N PRO A 78 8.19 -26.79 2.02
CA PRO A 78 9.60 -26.79 2.39
C PRO A 78 10.44 -25.92 1.44
N PRO A 79 11.13 -24.88 1.97
CA PRO A 79 12.05 -24.09 1.19
C PRO A 79 13.27 -24.94 0.85
N SER A 80 13.77 -24.77 -0.38
CA SER A 80 14.98 -25.43 -0.86
C SER A 80 15.63 -24.56 -1.93
N PRO A 81 16.88 -24.82 -2.34
CA PRO A 81 17.49 -24.12 -3.46
C PRO A 81 16.64 -24.11 -4.74
N ALA A 82 15.86 -25.19 -4.97
CA ALA A 82 14.95 -25.32 -6.11
C ALA A 82 13.54 -24.75 -5.86
N LYS A 83 13.15 -24.53 -4.60
CA LYS A 83 11.83 -24.01 -4.20
C LYS A 83 12.02 -22.84 -3.24
N ALA A 84 12.27 -21.67 -3.80
CA ALA A 84 12.42 -20.45 -3.03
C ALA A 84 11.07 -19.96 -2.50
N TRP A 85 11.07 -19.45 -1.26
CA TRP A 85 9.98 -18.63 -0.76
C TRP A 85 10.02 -17.24 -1.38
N ARG A 86 8.87 -16.60 -1.47
CA ARG A 86 8.66 -15.36 -2.22
C ARG A 86 8.42 -14.22 -1.26
N LEU A 87 9.42 -13.36 -1.12
CA LEU A 87 9.34 -12.15 -0.32
C LEU A 87 8.45 -11.13 -1.01
N ILE A 88 7.56 -10.53 -0.23
CA ILE A 88 6.68 -9.43 -0.60
C ILE A 88 7.09 -8.22 0.22
N LEU A 89 7.25 -7.07 -0.43
CA LEU A 89 7.36 -5.79 0.25
C LEU A 89 6.05 -5.01 0.11
N TYR A 90 5.65 -4.33 1.18
CA TYR A 90 4.64 -3.28 1.14
C TYR A 90 5.24 -1.98 1.68
N THR A 91 5.00 -0.87 1.02
CA THR A 91 5.53 0.43 1.47
C THR A 91 4.46 1.51 1.34
N ASP A 92 4.41 2.41 2.32
CA ASP A 92 3.40 3.44 2.38
C ASP A 92 3.90 4.68 3.12
N GLU A 93 3.31 5.84 2.84
CA GLU A 93 3.47 7.07 3.62
C GLU A 93 2.28 7.26 4.55
N ILE A 94 2.51 7.08 5.84
CA ILE A 94 1.47 7.06 6.86
C ILE A 94 1.54 8.36 7.67
N VAL A 95 0.38 8.92 8.01
CA VAL A 95 0.24 9.99 9.02
C VAL A 95 -0.20 9.34 10.33
N PRO A 96 0.62 9.29 11.39
CA PRO A 96 0.17 8.84 12.70
C PRO A 96 -0.85 9.82 13.30
N GLY A 97 -1.95 9.31 13.84
CA GLY A 97 -3.04 10.10 14.42
C GLY A 97 -4.03 10.63 13.35
N ASN A 98 -4.68 11.75 13.61
CA ASN A 98 -5.72 12.30 12.70
C ASN A 98 -5.10 12.86 11.40
N PRO A 99 -5.34 12.24 10.23
CA PRO A 99 -4.78 12.67 8.94
C PRO A 99 -5.36 14.00 8.46
N LEU A 100 -6.50 14.43 9.02
CA LEU A 100 -7.17 15.70 8.73
C LEU A 100 -6.74 16.84 9.66
N ALA A 101 -5.80 16.61 10.59
CA ALA A 101 -5.30 17.66 11.46
C ALA A 101 -4.46 18.70 10.69
N VAL A 102 -4.58 19.98 11.06
CA VAL A 102 -3.89 21.13 10.42
C VAL A 102 -2.35 20.98 10.38
N GLN A 103 -1.78 20.16 11.28
CA GLN A 103 -0.34 19.86 11.29
C GLN A 103 -0.06 18.38 11.06
N THR A 104 0.18 18.00 9.80
CA THR A 104 0.63 16.66 9.39
C THR A 104 2.16 16.48 9.47
N LYS A 105 2.85 17.21 10.37
CA LYS A 105 4.32 17.27 10.50
C LYS A 105 4.99 15.92 10.88
N ARG A 106 4.22 14.85 11.00
CA ARG A 106 4.61 13.56 11.59
C ARG A 106 4.52 12.39 10.62
N LYS A 107 4.37 12.67 9.31
CA LYS A 107 4.38 11.66 8.26
C LYS A 107 5.62 10.78 8.31
N ILE A 108 5.42 9.48 8.13
CA ILE A 108 6.46 8.46 8.10
C ILE A 108 6.28 7.57 6.87
N TRP A 109 7.38 7.24 6.22
CA TRP A 109 7.48 6.11 5.32
C TRP A 109 7.66 4.84 6.14
N ALA A 110 6.89 3.82 5.81
CA ALA A 110 7.02 2.49 6.38
C ALA A 110 7.29 1.46 5.28
N CYS A 111 8.10 0.46 5.60
CA CYS A 111 8.38 -0.70 4.76
C CYS A 111 8.14 -1.96 5.57
N TYR A 112 7.32 -2.84 4.99
CA TYR A 112 6.90 -4.08 5.60
C TYR A 112 7.25 -5.24 4.69
N ALA A 113 7.54 -6.39 5.29
CA ALA A 113 7.90 -7.60 4.59
C ALA A 113 7.04 -8.78 5.04
N SER A 114 6.65 -9.63 4.09
CA SER A 114 6.00 -10.91 4.35
C SER A 114 6.30 -11.92 3.24
N PHE A 115 5.75 -13.13 3.34
CA PHE A 115 5.98 -14.21 2.37
C PHE A 115 4.68 -14.71 1.76
N VAL A 116 4.65 -14.90 0.43
CA VAL A 116 3.47 -15.43 -0.29
C VAL A 116 3.03 -16.79 0.27
N GLU A 117 3.98 -17.56 0.80
CA GLU A 117 3.78 -18.90 1.33
C GLU A 117 2.98 -18.94 2.64
N LEU A 118 2.84 -17.81 3.35
CA LEU A 118 1.95 -17.70 4.51
C LEU A 118 0.46 -17.75 4.12
N GLY A 119 0.14 -17.67 2.83
CA GLY A 119 -1.22 -17.84 2.33
C GLY A 119 -2.09 -16.57 2.41
N SER A 120 -3.10 -16.53 1.55
CA SER A 120 -3.94 -15.35 1.34
C SER A 120 -4.74 -14.94 2.57
N TYR A 121 -5.15 -15.90 3.41
CA TYR A 121 -5.83 -15.61 4.66
C TYR A 121 -4.93 -14.83 5.62
N THR A 122 -3.78 -15.41 5.96
CA THR A 122 -2.82 -14.84 6.91
C THR A 122 -2.30 -13.49 6.46
N LEU A 123 -2.02 -13.31 5.18
CA LEU A 123 -1.48 -12.04 4.65
C LEU A 123 -2.45 -10.85 4.75
N GLN A 124 -3.71 -11.06 5.15
CA GLN A 124 -4.67 -9.99 5.47
C GLN A 124 -4.46 -9.38 6.85
N HIS A 125 -3.71 -10.07 7.69
CA HIS A 125 -3.54 -9.75 9.09
C HIS A 125 -2.24 -8.97 9.32
N GLU A 126 -2.31 -7.87 10.06
CA GLU A 126 -1.17 -6.98 10.31
C GLU A 126 -0.01 -7.70 11.02
N GLU A 127 -0.33 -8.65 11.89
CA GLU A 127 0.64 -9.49 12.60
C GLU A 127 1.47 -10.40 11.68
N SER A 128 1.07 -10.59 10.42
CA SER A 128 1.83 -11.36 9.43
C SER A 128 2.86 -10.55 8.64
N TRP A 129 2.94 -9.24 8.90
CA TRP A 129 3.83 -8.31 8.21
C TRP A 129 4.89 -7.77 9.17
N LEU A 130 6.13 -8.15 8.93
CA LEU A 130 7.26 -7.62 9.68
C LEU A 130 7.49 -6.18 9.24
N CYS A 131 7.39 -5.22 10.16
CA CYS A 131 7.85 -3.86 9.93
C CYS A 131 9.38 -3.88 9.90
N ILE A 132 9.97 -3.62 8.73
CA ILE A 132 11.43 -3.72 8.52
C ILE A 132 12.09 -2.36 8.30
N GLY A 133 11.28 -1.30 8.14
CA GLY A 133 11.81 0.05 7.98
C GLY A 133 10.77 1.12 8.33
N LEU A 134 11.22 2.14 9.05
CA LEU A 134 10.45 3.35 9.34
C LEU A 134 11.37 4.56 9.17
N LEU A 135 10.92 5.55 8.39
CA LEU A 135 11.66 6.80 8.20
C LEU A 135 10.73 8.00 8.12
N ARG A 136 11.03 9.09 8.81
CA ARG A 136 10.23 10.32 8.69
C ARG A 136 10.24 10.84 7.25
N SER A 137 9.08 11.23 6.74
CA SER A 137 8.97 11.80 5.39
C SER A 137 9.82 13.05 5.20
N SER A 138 9.99 13.87 6.25
CA SER A 138 10.88 15.03 6.20
C SER A 138 12.36 14.68 6.09
N LEU A 139 12.79 13.50 6.55
CA LEU A 139 14.14 12.99 6.35
C LEU A 139 14.26 12.33 4.98
N MET A 140 13.24 11.57 4.56
CA MET A 140 13.16 10.98 3.23
C MET A 140 13.26 12.05 2.13
N ALA A 141 12.64 13.22 2.35
CA ALA A 141 12.69 14.35 1.42
C ALA A 141 14.09 14.96 1.25
N LYS A 142 15.04 14.66 2.16
CA LYS A 142 16.45 15.09 2.04
C LYS A 142 17.31 14.08 1.27
N ALA A 143 16.84 12.84 1.10
CA ALA A 143 17.56 11.83 0.35
C ALA A 143 17.46 12.12 -1.16
N GLU A 144 18.57 11.98 -1.87
CA GLU A 144 18.71 12.37 -3.27
C GLU A 144 17.64 11.73 -4.17
N ALA A 145 17.38 10.44 -3.98
CA ALA A 145 16.34 9.68 -4.68
C ALA A 145 15.20 9.20 -3.75
N GLY A 146 15.06 9.83 -2.58
CA GLY A 146 13.97 9.56 -1.63
C GLY A 146 13.78 8.07 -1.33
N VAL A 147 12.52 7.61 -1.48
CA VAL A 147 12.09 6.23 -1.21
C VAL A 147 12.83 5.22 -2.08
N SER A 148 13.12 5.56 -3.34
CA SER A 148 13.84 4.68 -4.26
C SER A 148 15.23 4.30 -3.74
N GLN A 149 15.99 5.29 -3.25
CA GLN A 149 17.31 5.07 -2.65
C GLN A 149 17.22 4.28 -1.34
N TRP A 150 16.21 4.57 -0.53
CA TRP A 150 16.01 3.86 0.74
C TRP A 150 15.69 2.37 0.54
N ILE A 151 14.79 2.06 -0.39
CA ILE A 151 14.45 0.66 -0.71
C ILE A 151 15.63 -0.05 -1.36
N SER A 152 16.42 0.63 -2.20
CA SER A 152 17.69 0.07 -2.70
C SER A 152 18.57 -0.41 -1.55
N LYS A 153 18.77 0.41 -0.51
CA LYS A 153 19.55 0.05 0.67
C LYS A 153 18.94 -1.13 1.44
N ILE A 154 17.62 -1.15 1.64
CA ILE A 154 16.93 -2.28 2.28
C ILE A 154 17.16 -3.58 1.48
N LEU A 155 17.04 -3.53 0.16
CA LEU A 155 17.25 -4.71 -0.69
C LEU A 155 18.70 -5.19 -0.65
N ARG A 156 19.69 -4.28 -0.59
CA ARG A 156 21.10 -4.66 -0.37
C ARG A 156 21.27 -5.38 0.95
N ASP A 157 20.66 -4.85 1.99
CA ASP A 157 20.75 -5.41 3.34
C ASP A 157 20.11 -6.81 3.43
N ILE A 158 19.01 -7.04 2.70
CA ILE A 158 18.34 -8.34 2.68
C ILE A 158 19.09 -9.35 1.80
N PHE A 159 19.50 -8.97 0.58
CA PHE A 159 19.90 -9.93 -0.45
C PHE A 159 21.40 -9.94 -0.78
N MET A 160 22.13 -8.88 -0.48
CA MET A 160 23.48 -8.65 -0.99
C MET A 160 24.54 -8.52 0.09
N ARG A 161 24.27 -9.01 1.31
CA ARG A 161 25.29 -9.03 2.37
C ARG A 161 26.45 -9.94 1.98
N PRO A 162 27.72 -9.52 2.15
CA PRO A 162 28.87 -10.36 1.80
C PRO A 162 28.85 -11.74 2.45
N ALA A 163 28.38 -11.82 3.70
CA ALA A 163 28.26 -13.09 4.42
C ALA A 163 27.17 -14.02 3.85
N ASN A 164 26.13 -13.47 3.20
CA ASN A 164 24.89 -14.15 2.88
C ASN A 164 24.28 -13.65 1.55
N HIS A 165 25.04 -13.70 0.44
CA HIS A 165 24.56 -13.23 -0.87
C HIS A 165 23.53 -14.21 -1.47
N LEU A 166 22.30 -13.75 -1.69
CA LEU A 166 21.16 -14.62 -2.01
C LEU A 166 20.89 -14.84 -3.50
N GLU A 167 21.72 -14.27 -4.37
CA GLU A 167 21.70 -14.60 -5.80
C GLU A 167 21.94 -16.09 -6.03
N HIS A 168 22.82 -16.71 -5.25
CA HIS A 168 23.16 -18.13 -5.32
C HIS A 168 23.08 -18.87 -3.97
N GLY A 169 22.93 -18.15 -2.85
CA GLY A 169 22.94 -18.72 -1.51
C GLY A 169 21.55 -18.97 -0.89
N CYS A 170 21.57 -19.41 0.37
CA CYS A 170 20.42 -19.57 1.26
C CYS A 170 20.75 -18.98 2.64
N ILE A 171 19.74 -18.64 3.42
CA ILE A 171 19.87 -18.30 4.85
C ILE A 171 19.62 -19.55 5.69
N SER A 172 20.36 -19.75 6.79
CA SER A 172 20.04 -20.80 7.75
C SER A 172 19.12 -20.26 8.84
N LEU A 173 17.88 -20.76 8.90
CA LEU A 173 16.93 -20.44 9.98
C LEU A 173 16.98 -21.53 11.05
N ARG A 174 17.16 -21.12 12.31
CA ARG A 174 17.23 -22.04 13.45
C ARG A 174 15.83 -22.33 13.96
N ARG A 175 15.51 -23.62 14.13
CA ARG A 175 14.26 -24.03 14.79
C ARG A 175 14.30 -23.71 16.29
N PRO A 176 13.15 -23.46 16.92
CA PRO A 176 13.04 -23.42 18.37
C PRO A 176 13.54 -24.73 18.99
N ALA A 177 14.00 -24.65 20.25
CA ALA A 177 14.48 -25.79 21.04
C ALA A 177 15.62 -26.62 20.40
N GLY A 178 16.42 -26.02 19.50
CA GLY A 178 17.62 -26.67 18.95
C GLY A 178 17.35 -27.70 17.85
N GLY A 179 16.17 -27.71 17.24
CA GLY A 179 15.88 -28.54 16.08
C GLY A 179 16.80 -28.24 14.88
N GLN A 180 16.86 -29.18 13.92
CA GLN A 180 17.69 -29.03 12.73
C GLN A 180 17.38 -27.73 11.97
N PRO A 181 18.40 -26.90 11.66
CA PRO A 181 18.20 -25.68 10.90
C PRO A 181 17.63 -25.95 9.50
N VAL A 182 16.89 -24.98 8.98
CA VAL A 182 16.32 -25.03 7.63
C VAL A 182 17.10 -24.10 6.71
N LEU A 183 17.57 -24.62 5.58
CA LEU A 183 18.12 -23.80 4.50
C LEU A 183 16.98 -23.08 3.77
N PHE A 184 16.95 -21.78 3.95
CA PHE A 184 15.89 -20.89 3.53
C PHE A 184 16.31 -20.10 2.29
N ARG A 185 15.85 -20.55 1.11
CA ARG A 185 16.01 -19.81 -0.13
C ARG A 185 14.87 -18.82 -0.30
N VAL A 186 15.20 -17.57 -0.62
CA VAL A 186 14.23 -16.49 -0.82
C VAL A 186 14.51 -15.72 -2.10
N VAL A 187 13.43 -15.31 -2.77
CA VAL A 187 13.46 -14.40 -3.93
C VAL A 187 12.53 -13.21 -3.70
N LEU A 188 12.88 -12.03 -4.20
CA LEU A 188 11.97 -10.88 -4.20
C LEU A 188 10.89 -11.08 -5.27
N SER A 189 9.67 -11.34 -4.83
CA SER A 189 8.56 -11.65 -5.73
C SER A 189 7.79 -10.40 -6.14
N MET A 190 7.52 -9.49 -5.21
CA MET A 190 6.71 -8.31 -5.50
C MET A 190 6.85 -7.18 -4.48
N ILE A 191 6.50 -5.99 -4.93
CA ILE A 191 6.38 -4.78 -4.14
C ILE A 191 4.97 -4.22 -4.38
N VAL A 192 4.14 -4.23 -3.34
CA VAL A 192 2.76 -3.76 -3.34
C VAL A 192 2.73 -2.36 -2.77
N GLN A 193 2.16 -1.39 -3.50
CA GLN A 193 2.07 -0.03 -3.00
C GLN A 193 0.84 0.69 -3.60
N ASP A 194 0.59 1.90 -3.12
CA ASP A 194 -0.37 2.83 -3.71
C ASP A 194 0.25 3.65 -4.85
N GLY A 195 -0.57 4.41 -5.57
CA GLY A 195 -0.10 5.21 -6.70
C GLY A 195 1.07 6.16 -6.38
N ALA A 196 1.06 6.79 -5.20
CA ALA A 196 2.10 7.75 -4.82
C ALA A 196 3.42 7.04 -4.46
N ALA A 197 3.36 5.96 -3.70
CA ALA A 197 4.52 5.15 -3.36
C ALA A 197 5.15 4.48 -4.58
N HIS A 198 4.34 4.04 -5.56
CA HIS A 198 4.86 3.54 -6.82
C HIS A 198 5.70 4.61 -7.56
N LYS A 199 5.23 5.86 -7.64
CA LYS A 199 6.01 6.98 -8.24
C LYS A 199 7.33 7.20 -7.51
N ALA A 200 7.27 7.23 -6.17
CA ALA A 200 8.43 7.51 -5.33
C ALA A 200 9.51 6.40 -5.38
N LEU A 201 9.10 5.14 -5.44
CA LEU A 201 10.01 4.00 -5.47
C LEU A 201 10.53 3.72 -6.88
N TRP A 202 9.63 3.60 -7.86
CA TRP A 202 9.99 3.19 -9.22
C TRP A 202 10.44 4.34 -10.12
N SER A 203 10.50 5.57 -9.59
CA SER A 203 10.86 6.77 -10.34
C SER A 203 10.00 6.98 -11.60
N CYS A 204 8.75 6.49 -11.59
CA CYS A 204 7.79 6.76 -12.65
C CYS A 204 7.04 8.08 -12.36
N LYS A 205 6.67 8.82 -13.41
CA LYS A 205 5.90 10.07 -13.26
C LYS A 205 4.42 9.82 -12.99
N GLY A 206 3.90 8.67 -13.38
CA GLY A 206 2.47 8.37 -13.36
C GLY A 206 1.67 9.42 -14.15
N ASP A 207 0.59 9.93 -13.57
CA ASP A 207 -0.26 10.98 -14.16
C ASP A 207 0.50 12.26 -14.55
N ALA A 208 1.66 12.56 -13.95
CA ALA A 208 2.47 13.72 -14.27
C ALA A 208 3.22 13.59 -15.62
N GLY A 209 3.39 12.37 -16.13
CA GLY A 209 4.04 12.08 -17.41
C GLY A 209 3.05 12.04 -18.59
N THR A 210 3.58 12.16 -19.80
CA THR A 210 2.83 11.85 -21.03
C THR A 210 2.52 10.37 -21.06
N ARG A 211 3.55 9.52 -20.90
CA ARG A 211 3.36 8.10 -20.64
C ARG A 211 3.06 7.91 -19.15
N MET A 212 1.85 7.44 -18.85
CA MET A 212 1.34 7.44 -17.46
C MET A 212 1.44 6.09 -16.74
N CYS A 213 1.66 5.00 -17.47
CA CYS A 213 1.73 3.66 -16.90
C CYS A 213 3.12 3.07 -17.10
N MET A 214 3.73 2.60 -16.01
CA MET A 214 5.01 1.89 -16.03
C MET A 214 4.93 0.53 -16.77
N LEU A 215 3.77 -0.11 -16.75
CA LEU A 215 3.54 -1.43 -17.35
C LEU A 215 3.18 -1.36 -18.84
N CYS A 216 2.85 -0.18 -19.38
CA CYS A 216 2.40 -0.01 -20.76
C CYS A 216 3.31 0.95 -21.52
N LYS A 217 3.83 0.51 -22.67
CA LYS A 217 4.68 1.30 -23.56
C LYS A 217 3.88 2.34 -24.35
N ASN A 218 2.60 2.09 -24.62
CA ASN A 218 1.79 2.87 -25.56
C ASN A 218 0.63 3.66 -24.92
N VAL A 219 0.47 3.62 -23.59
CA VAL A 219 -0.63 4.31 -22.91
C VAL A 219 -0.20 5.72 -22.49
N ILE A 220 -0.93 6.71 -22.98
CA ILE A 220 -0.68 8.13 -22.67
C ILE A 220 -1.81 8.75 -21.86
N ALA A 221 -1.47 9.75 -21.06
CA ALA A 221 -2.45 10.50 -20.26
C ALA A 221 -3.46 11.23 -21.17
N HIS A 222 -4.74 11.23 -20.80
CA HIS A 222 -5.83 11.85 -21.56
C HIS A 222 -5.56 13.31 -21.97
N ARG A 223 -4.87 14.07 -21.12
CA ARG A 223 -4.56 15.49 -21.31
C ARG A 223 -3.49 15.80 -22.37
N CYS A 224 -3.01 14.80 -23.11
CA CYS A 224 -1.97 14.99 -24.10
C CYS A 224 -2.54 15.05 -25.52
N ASP A 225 -2.36 16.19 -26.19
CA ASP A 225 -2.75 16.45 -27.58
C ASP A 225 -2.07 15.52 -28.62
N VAL A 226 -1.11 14.71 -28.16
CA VAL A 226 -0.37 13.72 -28.96
C VAL A 226 -1.31 12.61 -29.50
N LEU A 227 -2.46 12.39 -28.86
CA LEU A 227 -3.49 11.43 -29.29
C LEU A 227 -4.02 11.71 -30.70
N HIS A 228 -4.02 12.97 -31.13
CA HIS A 228 -4.67 13.40 -32.37
C HIS A 228 -3.68 13.79 -33.49
N SER A 229 -2.38 13.88 -33.20
CA SER A 229 -1.43 14.60 -34.06
C SER A 229 -0.25 13.78 -34.59
N SER A 230 -0.01 12.56 -34.10
CA SER A 230 1.31 11.93 -34.27
C SER A 230 1.37 10.65 -35.11
N GLY A 231 0.24 10.05 -35.51
CA GLY A 231 0.24 8.75 -36.21
C GLY A 231 0.93 7.61 -35.45
N LEU A 232 1.31 7.86 -34.19
CA LEU A 232 1.98 6.90 -33.33
C LEU A 232 0.95 5.86 -32.85
N PRO A 233 1.36 4.58 -32.67
CA PRO A 233 0.50 3.52 -32.18
C PRO A 233 0.28 3.65 -30.65
N VAL A 234 -0.23 4.79 -30.21
CA VAL A 234 -0.54 5.12 -28.80
C VAL A 234 -2.04 5.02 -28.54
N VAL A 235 -2.40 4.77 -27.28
CA VAL A 235 -3.79 4.73 -26.80
C VAL A 235 -3.95 5.66 -25.61
N GLY A 236 -5.15 6.24 -25.47
CA GLY A 236 -5.48 7.10 -24.34
C GLY A 236 -5.68 6.33 -23.04
N SER A 237 -5.66 7.04 -21.91
CA SER A 237 -5.89 6.46 -20.58
C SER A 237 -7.29 5.89 -20.37
N SER A 238 -8.24 6.23 -21.25
CA SER A 238 -9.61 5.71 -21.30
C SER A 238 -9.74 4.41 -22.11
N GLU A 239 -8.65 3.86 -22.65
CA GLU A 239 -8.67 2.53 -23.28
C GLU A 239 -9.11 1.46 -22.26
N ILE A 240 -10.02 0.60 -22.69
CA ILE A 240 -10.68 -0.41 -21.85
C ILE A 240 -10.25 -1.84 -22.19
N ARG A 241 -9.51 -2.06 -23.28
CA ARG A 241 -9.14 -3.38 -23.78
C ARG A 241 -7.68 -3.69 -23.47
N GLU A 242 -7.45 -4.73 -22.67
CA GLU A 242 -6.09 -5.24 -22.38
C GLU A 242 -5.34 -5.62 -23.68
N SER A 243 -6.04 -6.11 -24.71
CA SER A 243 -5.46 -6.49 -26.00
C SER A 243 -4.91 -5.32 -26.83
N LYS A 244 -5.24 -4.07 -26.47
CA LYS A 244 -4.69 -2.85 -27.09
C LYS A 244 -3.45 -2.34 -26.37
N LEU A 245 -3.07 -2.94 -25.24
CA LEU A 245 -1.91 -2.54 -24.46
C LEU A 245 -0.64 -3.18 -25.02
N SER A 246 0.39 -2.36 -25.25
CA SER A 246 1.75 -2.83 -25.49
C SER A 246 2.48 -2.90 -24.16
N LEU A 247 2.66 -4.10 -23.61
CA LEU A 247 3.23 -4.26 -22.27
C LEU A 247 4.75 -4.07 -22.25
N ALA A 248 5.25 -3.49 -21.16
CA ALA A 248 6.67 -3.41 -20.85
C ALA A 248 7.22 -4.77 -20.38
N THR A 249 8.51 -4.98 -20.59
CA THR A 249 9.28 -6.06 -19.95
C THR A 249 10.29 -5.46 -18.97
N ASP A 250 10.74 -6.25 -17.97
CA ASP A 250 11.78 -5.82 -17.02
C ASP A 250 13.00 -5.24 -17.75
N GLN A 251 13.45 -5.94 -18.79
CA GLN A 251 14.56 -5.54 -19.64
C GLN A 251 14.32 -4.20 -20.32
N SER A 252 13.12 -4.00 -20.91
CA SER A 252 12.81 -2.74 -21.61
C SER A 252 12.75 -1.52 -20.67
N ILE A 253 12.45 -1.73 -19.38
CA ILE A 253 12.49 -0.66 -18.39
C ILE A 253 13.93 -0.30 -18.04
N HIS A 254 14.79 -1.30 -17.80
CA HIS A 254 16.22 -1.08 -17.55
C HIS A 254 16.89 -0.36 -18.73
N GLU A 255 16.60 -0.77 -19.96
CA GLU A 255 17.08 -0.11 -21.18
C GLU A 255 16.60 1.34 -21.27
N ALA A 256 15.34 1.61 -20.93
CA ALA A 256 14.80 2.96 -20.92
C ALA A 256 15.50 3.85 -19.88
N MET A 257 15.83 3.31 -18.71
CA MET A 257 16.54 4.02 -17.65
C MET A 257 18.01 4.27 -18.00
N ALA A 258 18.69 3.34 -18.66
CA ALA A 258 20.05 3.53 -19.18
C ALA A 258 20.08 4.62 -20.26
N LYS A 259 19.13 4.58 -21.21
CA LYS A 259 18.97 5.64 -22.22
C LYS A 259 18.68 7.01 -21.59
N LEU A 260 17.92 7.04 -20.49
CA LEU A 260 17.65 8.27 -19.75
C LEU A 260 18.93 8.83 -19.11
N ALA A 261 19.81 7.96 -18.60
CA ALA A 261 21.12 8.35 -18.07
C ALA A 261 22.02 8.96 -19.16
N GLU A 262 22.09 8.35 -20.35
CA GLU A 262 22.80 8.94 -21.49
C GLU A 262 22.24 10.31 -21.87
N LYS A 263 20.91 10.42 -21.98
CA LYS A 263 20.26 11.68 -22.34
C LYS A 263 20.49 12.79 -21.31
N LYS A 264 20.66 12.45 -20.04
CA LYS A 264 21.01 13.44 -18.99
C LYS A 264 22.36 14.11 -19.27
N MET A 265 23.30 13.41 -19.88
CA MET A 265 24.63 13.93 -20.21
C MET A 265 24.65 14.77 -21.48
N LEU A 266 23.70 14.53 -22.39
CA LEU A 266 23.67 15.16 -23.72
C LEU A 266 22.73 16.36 -23.83
N LEU A 267 21.62 16.35 -23.08
CA LEU A 267 20.57 17.36 -23.18
C LEU A 267 20.73 18.46 -22.13
N ASN A 268 20.31 19.68 -22.49
CA ASN A 268 20.15 20.75 -21.50
C ASN A 268 18.99 20.43 -20.53
N ALA A 269 18.85 21.20 -19.46
CA ALA A 269 17.87 20.95 -18.41
C ALA A 269 16.41 20.98 -18.90
N ALA A 270 16.08 21.90 -19.82
CA ALA A 270 14.72 22.03 -20.34
C ALA A 270 14.33 20.83 -21.22
N ASP A 271 15.19 20.50 -22.20
CA ASP A 271 14.98 19.37 -23.10
C ASP A 271 14.97 18.04 -22.33
N PHE A 272 15.83 17.90 -21.32
CA PHE A 272 15.83 16.72 -20.46
C PHE A 272 14.54 16.60 -19.63
N SER A 273 14.00 17.71 -19.14
CA SER A 273 12.71 17.72 -18.43
C SER A 273 11.57 17.26 -19.35
N THR A 274 11.53 17.77 -20.58
CA THR A 274 10.57 17.34 -21.61
C THR A 274 10.73 15.86 -21.94
N TRP A 275 11.96 15.37 -22.05
CA TRP A 275 12.25 13.95 -22.30
C TRP A 275 11.76 13.05 -21.17
N GLN A 276 12.00 13.45 -19.93
CA GLN A 276 11.48 12.76 -18.74
C GLN A 276 9.95 12.74 -18.73
N GLN A 277 9.30 13.84 -19.10
CA GLN A 277 7.83 13.90 -19.20
C GLN A 277 7.31 12.96 -20.29
N ALA A 278 7.88 13.02 -21.50
CA ALA A 278 7.50 12.19 -22.63
C ALA A 278 7.67 10.69 -22.32
N THR A 279 8.80 10.31 -21.75
CA THR A 279 9.08 8.91 -21.36
C THR A 279 8.36 8.48 -20.09
N GLY A 280 7.79 9.40 -19.31
CA GLY A 280 7.11 9.07 -18.05
C GLY A 280 8.06 8.61 -16.93
N TRP A 281 9.35 8.91 -17.04
CA TRP A 281 10.38 8.55 -16.06
C TRP A 281 11.00 9.77 -15.42
N THR A 282 11.47 9.61 -14.18
CA THR A 282 12.31 10.56 -13.48
C THR A 282 13.68 9.95 -13.30
N TYR A 283 14.73 10.68 -13.66
CA TYR A 283 16.11 10.25 -13.52
C TYR A 283 16.70 10.71 -12.19
N ASN A 284 17.38 9.79 -11.53
CA ASN A 284 18.29 10.09 -10.44
C ASN A 284 19.33 8.97 -10.32
N SER A 285 20.62 9.30 -10.24
CA SER A 285 21.73 8.33 -10.15
C SER A 285 21.64 7.41 -8.94
N SER A 286 21.04 7.89 -7.84
CA SER A 286 20.85 7.13 -6.59
C SER A 286 19.53 6.34 -6.56
N SER A 287 18.72 6.37 -7.63
CA SER A 287 17.47 5.61 -7.70
C SER A 287 17.68 4.11 -7.88
N LEU A 288 16.72 3.31 -7.41
CA LEU A 288 16.72 1.85 -7.45
C LEU A 288 16.96 1.30 -8.87
N LEU A 289 16.32 1.89 -9.89
CA LEU A 289 16.45 1.44 -11.28
C LEU A 289 17.76 1.83 -11.95
N GLN A 290 18.58 2.69 -11.31
CA GLN A 290 19.92 3.03 -11.77
C GLN A 290 21.02 2.19 -11.11
N GLN A 291 20.67 1.33 -10.14
CA GLN A 291 21.63 0.50 -9.43
C GLN A 291 21.96 -0.77 -10.25
N GLU A 292 23.05 -0.74 -11.01
CA GLU A 292 23.39 -1.81 -11.96
C GLU A 292 23.63 -3.16 -11.28
N ASP A 293 24.27 -3.15 -10.11
CA ASP A 293 24.58 -4.33 -9.33
C ASP A 293 23.33 -4.98 -8.67
N GLN A 294 22.18 -4.30 -8.70
CA GLN A 294 20.90 -4.85 -8.26
C GLN A 294 20.03 -5.36 -9.41
N ARG A 295 20.47 -5.28 -10.68
CA ARG A 295 19.67 -5.69 -11.85
C ARG A 295 19.26 -7.17 -11.84
N TRP A 296 20.06 -8.03 -11.21
CA TRP A 296 19.71 -9.45 -11.06
C TRP A 296 18.46 -9.63 -10.18
N LEU A 297 18.32 -8.78 -9.15
CA LEU A 297 17.27 -8.80 -8.13
C LEU A 297 16.05 -7.95 -8.52
N VAL A 298 16.26 -6.75 -9.07
CA VAL A 298 15.20 -5.76 -9.33
C VAL A 298 14.60 -6.02 -10.72
N ARG A 299 13.37 -6.53 -10.70
CA ARG A 299 12.57 -6.89 -11.88
C ARG A 299 11.32 -6.02 -11.90
N PRO A 300 11.39 -4.79 -12.44
CA PRO A 300 10.37 -3.77 -12.23
C PRO A 300 8.96 -4.16 -12.70
N VAL A 301 8.81 -4.71 -13.90
CA VAL A 301 7.51 -5.20 -14.39
C VAL A 301 7.04 -6.37 -13.54
N SER A 302 7.93 -7.34 -13.29
CA SER A 302 7.59 -8.57 -12.58
C SER A 302 7.22 -8.35 -11.11
N GLN A 303 7.78 -7.32 -10.47
CA GLN A 303 7.59 -7.02 -9.05
C GLN A 303 6.57 -5.92 -8.78
N TYR A 304 6.22 -5.09 -9.77
CA TYR A 304 5.24 -4.02 -9.61
C TYR A 304 3.81 -4.60 -9.48
N CYS A 305 3.15 -4.31 -8.36
CA CYS A 305 1.77 -4.73 -8.10
C CYS A 305 0.95 -3.61 -7.46
N HIS A 306 -0.17 -3.25 -8.07
CA HIS A 306 -1.08 -2.27 -7.49
C HIS A 306 -1.78 -2.82 -6.25
N ASP A 307 -1.97 -1.97 -5.24
CA ASP A 307 -2.95 -2.21 -4.19
C ASP A 307 -4.37 -2.02 -4.73
N SER A 308 -5.13 -3.13 -4.75
CA SER A 308 -6.52 -3.17 -5.21
C SER A 308 -7.45 -2.27 -4.38
N MET A 309 -7.26 -2.17 -3.06
CA MET A 309 -8.07 -1.34 -2.18
C MET A 309 -7.83 0.15 -2.45
N HIS A 310 -6.58 0.57 -2.63
CA HIS A 310 -6.28 1.95 -3.00
C HIS A 310 -6.77 2.30 -4.41
N THR A 311 -6.70 1.34 -5.33
CA THR A 311 -7.19 1.50 -6.70
C THR A 311 -8.70 1.65 -6.75
N LEU A 312 -9.44 0.84 -5.99
CA LEU A 312 -10.90 0.83 -6.01
C LEU A 312 -11.52 1.82 -5.02
N LEU A 313 -11.02 1.93 -3.79
CA LEU A 313 -11.77 2.44 -2.63
C LEU A 313 -11.10 3.59 -1.86
N VAL A 314 -9.90 4.04 -2.22
CA VAL A 314 -9.25 5.21 -1.58
C VAL A 314 -9.08 6.31 -2.61
N SER A 315 -10.06 7.21 -2.73
CA SER A 315 -10.15 8.14 -3.88
C SER A 315 -9.97 7.37 -5.20
N GLY A 316 -10.66 6.25 -5.29
CA GLY A 316 -10.54 5.26 -6.35
C GLY A 316 -11.77 5.24 -7.25
N VAL A 317 -11.84 4.19 -8.07
CA VAL A 317 -12.91 3.98 -9.05
C VAL A 317 -14.30 3.96 -8.39
N PHE A 318 -14.40 3.43 -7.17
CA PHE A 318 -15.66 3.37 -6.42
C PHE A 318 -16.25 4.75 -6.16
N GLN A 319 -15.42 5.70 -5.71
CA GLN A 319 -15.87 7.05 -5.41
C GLN A 319 -16.41 7.77 -6.66
N THR A 320 -15.72 7.63 -7.78
CA THR A 320 -16.12 8.21 -9.06
C THR A 320 -17.44 7.61 -9.54
N VAL A 321 -17.53 6.29 -9.64
CA VAL A 321 -18.73 5.61 -10.14
C VAL A 321 -19.94 5.85 -9.24
N THR A 322 -19.77 5.77 -7.91
CA THR A 322 -20.87 6.01 -6.97
C THR A 322 -21.44 7.42 -7.13
N TRP A 323 -20.57 8.42 -7.30
CA TRP A 323 -21.00 9.79 -7.56
C TRP A 323 -21.81 9.91 -8.84
N LEU A 324 -21.29 9.36 -9.96
CA LEU A 324 -21.94 9.42 -11.26
C LEU A 324 -23.33 8.77 -11.25
N VAL A 325 -23.48 7.64 -10.54
CA VAL A 325 -24.79 6.99 -10.37
C VAL A 325 -25.76 7.85 -9.56
N LEU A 326 -25.29 8.40 -8.43
CA LEU A 326 -26.13 9.25 -7.60
C LEU A 326 -26.54 10.53 -8.35
N GLU A 327 -25.65 11.12 -9.14
CA GLU A 327 -25.94 12.28 -9.98
C GLU A 327 -26.99 11.96 -11.06
N ALA A 328 -26.83 10.84 -11.79
CA ALA A 328 -27.79 10.40 -12.80
C ALA A 328 -29.18 10.15 -12.20
N LEU A 329 -29.24 9.53 -11.02
CA LEU A 329 -30.50 9.23 -10.32
C LEU A 329 -31.13 10.48 -9.69
N GLN A 330 -30.33 11.44 -9.22
CA GLN A 330 -30.82 12.67 -8.59
C GLN A 330 -31.65 13.51 -9.56
N LYS A 331 -31.36 13.44 -10.87
CA LYS A 331 -32.16 14.08 -11.93
C LYS A 331 -33.60 13.55 -11.97
N GLN A 332 -33.80 12.29 -11.59
CA GLN A 332 -35.10 11.61 -11.62
C GLN A 332 -35.80 11.63 -10.25
N PHE A 333 -35.02 11.65 -9.17
CA PHE A 333 -35.52 11.56 -7.81
C PHE A 333 -34.95 12.70 -6.95
N PRO A 334 -35.69 13.82 -6.78
CA PRO A 334 -35.22 14.97 -6.00
C PRO A 334 -34.80 14.64 -4.56
N ASN A 335 -35.45 13.65 -3.94
CA ASN A 335 -35.16 13.24 -2.55
C ASN A 335 -34.26 11.99 -2.48
N LEU A 336 -33.48 11.70 -3.52
CA LEU A 336 -32.67 10.47 -3.61
C LEU A 336 -31.78 10.24 -2.39
N TRP A 337 -31.04 11.25 -1.95
CA TRP A 337 -30.12 11.12 -0.82
C TRP A 337 -30.83 10.76 0.49
N GLU A 338 -31.99 11.37 0.75
CA GLU A 338 -32.80 11.08 1.94
C GLU A 338 -33.31 9.64 1.90
N ILE A 339 -33.88 9.23 0.77
CA ILE A 339 -34.36 7.85 0.56
C ILE A 339 -33.22 6.84 0.70
N ALA A 340 -32.05 7.15 0.15
CA ALA A 340 -30.89 6.26 0.21
C ALA A 340 -30.34 6.15 1.63
N ASP A 341 -30.26 7.23 2.40
CA ASP A 341 -29.81 7.21 3.79
C ASP A 341 -30.79 6.43 4.68
N GLU A 342 -32.09 6.65 4.53
CA GLU A 342 -33.13 5.87 5.20
C GLU A 342 -33.07 4.38 4.83
N TYR A 343 -32.78 4.06 3.56
CA TYR A 343 -32.62 2.69 3.12
C TYR A 343 -31.41 2.05 3.79
N VAL A 344 -30.24 2.71 3.78
CA VAL A 344 -29.01 2.21 4.40
C VAL A 344 -29.19 2.02 5.91
N ALA A 345 -29.88 2.93 6.59
CA ALA A 345 -30.13 2.85 8.03
C ALA A 345 -30.94 1.60 8.45
N LYS A 346 -31.70 0.99 7.54
CA LYS A 346 -32.47 -0.25 7.81
C LYS A 346 -31.61 -1.51 7.83
N TRP A 347 -30.35 -1.45 7.41
CA TRP A 347 -29.49 -2.62 7.36
C TRP A 347 -28.77 -2.86 8.69
N THR A 348 -28.90 -4.08 9.20
CA THR A 348 -28.11 -4.55 10.34
C THR A 348 -26.76 -5.07 9.87
N LEU A 349 -25.68 -4.42 10.30
CA LEU A 349 -24.32 -4.83 9.94
C LEU A 349 -23.84 -6.03 10.78
N PRO A 350 -22.95 -6.88 10.23
CA PRO A 350 -22.29 -7.94 10.98
C PRO A 350 -21.58 -7.44 12.24
N ARG A 351 -21.60 -8.23 13.33
CA ARG A 351 -21.03 -7.86 14.64
C ARG A 351 -19.54 -7.49 14.62
N ASN A 352 -18.79 -8.00 13.65
CA ASN A 352 -17.36 -7.72 13.48
C ASN A 352 -17.07 -6.41 12.73
N ILE A 353 -18.09 -5.69 12.25
CA ILE A 353 -17.96 -4.37 11.66
C ILE A 353 -18.33 -3.32 12.72
N SER A 354 -17.36 -2.51 13.13
CA SER A 354 -17.55 -1.49 14.17
C SER A 354 -18.25 -0.21 13.70
N ALA A 355 -18.55 -0.09 12.40
CA ALA A 355 -19.22 1.07 11.82
C ALA A 355 -20.74 0.99 12.04
N LYS A 356 -21.41 2.14 12.04
CA LYS A 356 -22.88 2.24 11.98
C LYS A 356 -23.29 2.60 10.56
N ALA A 357 -24.33 1.94 10.04
CA ALA A 357 -24.87 2.23 8.71
C ALA A 357 -25.59 3.60 8.65
N GLU A 358 -26.23 3.99 9.76
CA GLU A 358 -26.96 5.24 9.90
C GLU A 358 -26.09 6.47 9.61
N GLY A 359 -26.59 7.39 8.79
CA GLY A 359 -25.95 8.66 8.46
C GLY A 359 -24.79 8.56 7.47
N MET A 360 -24.50 7.38 6.92
CA MET A 360 -23.45 7.20 5.91
C MET A 360 -23.75 7.96 4.60
N LEU A 361 -25.01 8.29 4.32
CA LEU A 361 -25.48 9.03 3.14
C LEU A 361 -26.25 10.31 3.52
N GLY A 362 -26.15 10.78 4.76
CA GLY A 362 -26.88 11.95 5.24
C GLY A 362 -26.53 13.25 4.51
N GLN A 363 -27.30 14.32 4.77
CA GLN A 363 -27.16 15.62 4.07
C GLN A 363 -25.75 16.23 4.11
N SER A 364 -25.04 16.09 5.23
CA SER A 364 -23.65 16.59 5.34
C SER A 364 -22.73 15.91 4.34
N ARG A 365 -22.92 14.60 4.12
CA ARG A 365 -22.21 13.82 3.12
C ARG A 365 -22.61 14.24 1.71
N ALA A 366 -23.92 14.37 1.45
CA ALA A 366 -24.43 14.81 0.15
C ALA A 366 -23.81 16.14 -0.28
N LYS A 367 -23.75 17.12 0.63
CA LYS A 367 -23.10 18.42 0.40
C LYS A 367 -21.61 18.27 0.09
N ALA A 368 -20.86 17.53 0.91
CA ALA A 368 -19.42 17.32 0.71
C ALA A 368 -19.09 16.56 -0.59
N CYS A 369 -19.95 15.63 -1.00
CA CYS A 369 -19.82 14.91 -2.27
C CYS A 369 -20.05 15.85 -3.46
N LYS A 370 -21.08 16.71 -3.37
CA LYS A 370 -21.41 17.69 -4.41
C LYS A 370 -20.32 18.73 -4.60
N GLU A 371 -19.77 19.28 -3.52
CA GLU A 371 -18.68 20.25 -3.58
C GLU A 371 -17.40 19.66 -4.18
N ALA A 372 -17.19 18.36 -4.05
CA ALA A 372 -15.98 17.69 -4.53
C ALA A 372 -16.19 16.92 -5.85
N GLU A 373 -17.40 16.88 -6.39
CA GLU A 373 -17.80 16.11 -7.58
C GLU A 373 -17.32 14.64 -7.55
N THR A 374 -17.31 14.07 -6.35
CA THR A 374 -16.89 12.70 -6.09
C THR A 374 -17.54 12.21 -4.81
N PHE A 375 -17.81 10.91 -4.73
CA PHE A 375 -18.38 10.34 -3.52
C PHE A 375 -17.29 10.32 -2.45
N LYS A 376 -17.51 11.01 -1.33
CA LYS A 376 -16.59 11.02 -0.20
C LYS A 376 -16.86 9.80 0.65
N CYS A 377 -15.89 8.90 0.82
CA CYS A 377 -15.95 7.86 1.84
C CYS A 377 -14.55 7.35 2.16
N THR A 378 -14.40 6.82 3.37
CA THR A 378 -13.26 5.96 3.70
C THR A 378 -13.40 4.63 2.97
N ALA A 379 -12.29 3.91 2.77
CA ALA A 379 -12.36 2.61 2.12
C ALA A 379 -13.19 1.58 2.91
N SER A 380 -13.21 1.65 4.25
CA SER A 380 -14.06 0.79 5.09
C SER A 380 -15.56 1.11 4.93
N GLU A 381 -15.93 2.39 4.85
CA GLU A 381 -17.29 2.81 4.50
C GLU A 381 -17.65 2.32 3.09
N GLY A 382 -16.79 2.51 2.09
CA GLY A 382 -17.02 2.04 0.72
C GLY A 382 -17.27 0.54 0.63
N LEU A 383 -16.47 -0.27 1.35
CA LEU A 383 -16.69 -1.72 1.44
C LEU A 383 -18.01 -2.10 2.11
N THR A 384 -18.46 -1.31 3.07
CA THR A 384 -19.73 -1.54 3.78
C THR A 384 -20.91 -1.14 2.89
N LEU A 385 -20.78 -0.01 2.20
CA LEU A 385 -21.82 0.55 1.33
C LEU A 385 -21.99 -0.21 0.02
N SER A 386 -20.92 -0.76 -0.57
CA SER A 386 -20.97 -1.43 -1.89
C SER A 386 -22.13 -2.45 -2.01
N PRO A 387 -22.22 -3.49 -1.16
CA PRO A 387 -23.30 -4.47 -1.29
C PRO A 387 -24.70 -3.89 -0.97
N ILE A 388 -24.78 -2.92 -0.05
CA ILE A 388 -26.05 -2.29 0.36
C ILE A 388 -26.60 -1.43 -0.78
N LEU A 389 -25.74 -0.58 -1.35
CA LEU A 389 -26.06 0.25 -2.51
C LEU A 389 -26.38 -0.60 -3.74
N ALA A 390 -25.70 -1.74 -3.93
CA ALA A 390 -26.03 -2.65 -5.01
C ALA A 390 -27.46 -3.21 -4.87
N CYS A 391 -27.90 -3.54 -3.65
CA CYS A 391 -29.28 -3.95 -3.38
C CYS A 391 -30.27 -2.81 -3.66
N PHE A 392 -29.98 -1.60 -3.18
CA PHE A 392 -30.80 -0.42 -3.41
C PHE A 392 -30.95 -0.11 -4.92
N PHE A 393 -29.83 -0.03 -5.64
CA PHE A 393 -29.83 0.28 -7.06
C PHE A 393 -30.49 -0.80 -7.91
N ARG A 394 -30.40 -2.09 -7.54
CA ARG A 394 -31.17 -3.15 -8.23
C ARG A 394 -32.68 -2.93 -8.12
N GLN A 395 -33.17 -2.42 -6.99
CA GLN A 395 -34.60 -2.11 -6.82
C GLN A 395 -34.99 -0.90 -7.68
N LEU A 396 -34.18 0.16 -7.67
CA LEU A 396 -34.42 1.33 -8.50
C LEU A 396 -34.39 1.00 -10.00
N ALA A 397 -33.44 0.19 -10.47
CA ALA A 397 -33.37 -0.20 -11.89
C ALA A 397 -34.61 -0.95 -12.37
N ARG A 398 -35.28 -1.72 -11.50
CA ARG A 398 -36.53 -2.42 -11.86
C ARG A 398 -37.72 -1.46 -11.95
N ALA A 399 -37.70 -0.39 -11.16
CA ALA A 399 -38.77 0.59 -11.09
C ALA A 399 -38.59 1.76 -12.07
N ASN A 400 -37.39 1.92 -12.64
CA ASN A 400 -37.04 3.05 -13.47
C ASN A 400 -36.99 2.67 -14.96
N ALA A 401 -37.71 3.42 -15.79
CA ALA A 401 -37.71 3.25 -17.24
C ALA A 401 -36.67 4.15 -17.95
N ASN A 402 -36.02 5.07 -17.24
CA ASN A 402 -35.03 5.97 -17.82
C ASN A 402 -33.71 5.22 -18.13
N VAL A 403 -33.34 5.22 -19.40
CA VAL A 403 -32.19 4.46 -19.92
C VAL A 403 -30.86 4.92 -19.29
N GLU A 404 -30.62 6.22 -19.18
CA GLU A 404 -29.40 6.79 -18.59
C GLU A 404 -29.23 6.33 -17.13
N ALA A 405 -30.29 6.43 -16.32
CA ALA A 405 -30.30 5.99 -14.94
C ALA A 405 -30.05 4.47 -14.79
N VAL A 406 -30.66 3.65 -15.67
CA VAL A 406 -30.47 2.19 -15.66
C VAL A 406 -29.05 1.82 -16.08
N GLN A 407 -28.47 2.48 -17.08
CA GLN A 407 -27.07 2.29 -17.49
C GLN A 407 -26.10 2.69 -16.38
N ALA A 408 -26.33 3.83 -15.73
CA ALA A 408 -25.55 4.27 -14.59
C ALA A 408 -25.58 3.22 -13.46
N ILE A 409 -26.77 2.75 -13.08
CA ILE A 409 -26.92 1.67 -12.10
C ILE A 409 -26.13 0.43 -12.53
N GLN A 410 -26.23 0.02 -13.80
CA GLN A 410 -25.54 -1.15 -14.31
C GLN A 410 -24.02 -1.03 -14.14
N CYS A 411 -23.44 0.16 -14.33
CA CYS A 411 -22.02 0.42 -14.06
C CYS A 411 -21.65 0.11 -12.62
N PHE A 412 -22.44 0.60 -11.66
CA PHE A 412 -22.21 0.30 -10.25
C PHE A 412 -22.37 -1.18 -9.93
N LEU A 413 -23.34 -1.87 -10.53
CA LEU A 413 -23.52 -3.31 -10.30
C LEU A 413 -22.36 -4.15 -10.83
N GLN A 414 -21.71 -3.74 -11.93
CA GLN A 414 -20.48 -4.40 -12.40
C GLN A 414 -19.29 -4.06 -11.51
N LEU A 415 -19.20 -2.83 -11.03
CA LEU A 415 -18.19 -2.43 -10.05
C LEU A 415 -18.32 -3.22 -8.74
N ASP A 416 -19.52 -3.38 -8.20
CA ASP A 416 -19.80 -4.16 -6.98
C ASP A 416 -19.31 -5.61 -7.13
N LYS A 417 -19.58 -6.23 -8.30
CA LYS A 417 -19.03 -7.56 -8.62
C LYS A 417 -17.51 -7.58 -8.65
N LEU A 418 -16.86 -6.55 -9.20
CA LEU A 418 -15.41 -6.44 -9.22
C LEU A 418 -14.81 -6.26 -7.82
N VAL A 419 -15.44 -5.43 -6.97
CA VAL A 419 -15.07 -5.25 -5.55
C VAL A 419 -15.21 -6.57 -4.81
N ALA A 420 -16.34 -7.27 -4.96
CA ALA A 420 -16.58 -8.57 -4.37
C ALA A 420 -15.58 -9.62 -4.88
N CYS A 421 -15.22 -9.58 -6.18
CA CYS A 421 -14.20 -10.45 -6.77
C CYS A 421 -12.84 -10.23 -6.10
N CYS A 422 -12.43 -8.98 -5.90
CA CYS A 422 -11.18 -8.66 -5.18
C CYS A 422 -11.23 -9.15 -3.72
N GLN A 423 -12.36 -8.98 -3.02
CA GLN A 423 -12.52 -9.50 -1.67
C GLN A 423 -12.43 -11.03 -1.60
N ARG A 424 -13.03 -11.74 -2.56
CA ARG A 424 -12.95 -13.21 -2.64
C ARG A 424 -11.56 -13.72 -3.00
N ALA A 425 -10.88 -13.03 -3.92
CA ALA A 425 -9.48 -13.33 -4.24
C ALA A 425 -8.62 -13.29 -2.96
N ARG A 426 -8.90 -12.30 -2.11
CA ARG A 426 -8.24 -12.12 -0.82
C ARG A 426 -8.60 -13.22 0.18
N THR A 427 -9.89 -13.50 0.41
CA THR A 427 -10.33 -14.40 1.50
C THR A 427 -10.25 -15.89 1.14
N GLU A 428 -10.60 -16.25 -0.09
CA GLU A 428 -10.75 -17.64 -0.52
C GLU A 428 -9.57 -18.12 -1.38
N GLY A 429 -8.75 -17.21 -1.91
CA GLY A 429 -7.69 -17.55 -2.89
C GLY A 429 -8.23 -18.19 -4.17
N ALA A 430 -9.54 -18.06 -4.43
CA ALA A 430 -10.28 -18.85 -5.41
C ALA A 430 -10.57 -18.12 -6.72
N VAL A 431 -10.01 -16.91 -6.92
CA VAL A 431 -10.25 -16.12 -8.14
C VAL A 431 -9.17 -16.40 -9.17
N SER A 432 -9.58 -16.89 -10.34
CA SER A 432 -8.69 -17.06 -11.48
C SER A 432 -8.42 -15.72 -12.18
N PRO A 433 -7.25 -15.58 -12.85
CA PRO A 433 -6.96 -14.41 -13.68
C PRO A 433 -8.00 -14.15 -14.76
N ALA A 434 -8.53 -15.21 -15.38
CA ALA A 434 -9.57 -15.08 -16.40
C ALA A 434 -10.88 -14.51 -15.83
N GLN A 435 -11.29 -14.95 -14.64
CA GLN A 435 -12.46 -14.38 -13.95
C GLN A 435 -12.24 -12.89 -13.63
N MET A 436 -11.04 -12.52 -13.16
CA MET A 436 -10.71 -11.13 -12.87
C MET A 436 -10.76 -10.27 -14.13
N ARG A 437 -10.10 -10.70 -15.22
CA ARG A 437 -10.16 -9.99 -16.52
C ARG A 437 -11.59 -9.83 -17.02
N LYS A 438 -12.42 -10.86 -16.88
CA LYS A 438 -13.83 -10.78 -17.24
C LYS A 438 -14.57 -9.70 -16.44
N HIS A 439 -14.43 -9.69 -15.11
CA HIS A 439 -15.10 -8.67 -14.29
C HIS A 439 -14.59 -7.25 -14.58
N VAL A 440 -13.30 -7.09 -14.86
CA VAL A 440 -12.73 -5.80 -15.29
C VAL A 440 -13.30 -5.38 -16.65
N SER A 441 -13.35 -6.27 -17.64
CA SER A 441 -13.90 -5.99 -18.98
C SER A 441 -15.38 -5.60 -18.88
N ASP A 442 -16.20 -6.43 -18.21
CA ASP A 442 -17.63 -6.19 -18.04
C ASP A 442 -17.90 -4.83 -17.37
N PHE A 443 -17.07 -4.44 -16.39
CA PHE A 443 -17.15 -3.15 -15.74
C PHE A 443 -16.74 -2.00 -16.67
N LEU A 444 -15.58 -2.07 -17.31
CA LEU A 444 -15.11 -0.98 -18.17
C LEU A 444 -15.96 -0.81 -19.44
N GLU A 445 -16.52 -1.89 -19.97
CA GLU A 445 -17.52 -1.83 -21.04
C GLU A 445 -18.79 -1.11 -20.59
N SER A 446 -19.25 -1.32 -19.35
CA SER A 446 -20.40 -0.58 -18.82
C SER A 446 -20.10 0.92 -18.68
N VAL A 447 -18.89 1.29 -18.25
CA VAL A 447 -18.44 2.70 -18.18
C VAL A 447 -18.45 3.35 -19.57
N HIS A 448 -18.00 2.63 -20.59
CA HIS A 448 -18.04 3.11 -21.97
C HIS A 448 -19.48 3.23 -22.50
N ALA A 449 -20.35 2.29 -22.17
CA ALA A 449 -21.77 2.32 -22.54
C ALA A 449 -22.56 3.46 -21.86
N ALA A 450 -22.09 3.92 -20.70
CA ALA A 450 -22.62 5.09 -20.00
C ALA A 450 -21.97 6.41 -20.43
N GLU A 451 -21.07 6.38 -21.43
CA GLU A 451 -20.36 7.56 -21.95
C GLU A 451 -19.53 8.31 -20.90
N TRP A 452 -18.90 7.59 -19.97
CA TRP A 452 -18.11 8.17 -18.87
C TRP A 452 -16.59 8.11 -19.09
N GLN A 453 -16.13 8.06 -20.35
CA GLN A 453 -14.72 7.91 -20.71
C GLN A 453 -13.87 9.12 -20.24
N ASP A 454 -14.46 10.31 -20.24
CA ASP A 454 -13.86 11.56 -19.76
C ASP A 454 -13.67 11.59 -18.23
N ARG A 455 -14.47 10.80 -17.49
CA ARG A 455 -14.36 10.63 -16.03
C ARG A 455 -13.31 9.60 -15.62
N MET A 456 -12.73 8.87 -16.57
CA MET A 456 -11.74 7.82 -16.30
C MET A 456 -10.36 8.41 -15.97
N HIS A 457 -10.01 8.42 -14.68
CA HIS A 457 -8.65 8.69 -14.23
C HIS A 457 -7.76 7.43 -14.28
N SER A 458 -6.47 7.59 -13.99
CA SER A 458 -5.44 6.53 -14.13
C SER A 458 -5.76 5.20 -13.44
N LYS A 459 -6.54 5.21 -12.35
CA LYS A 459 -6.91 4.00 -11.61
C LYS A 459 -7.87 3.09 -12.39
N PHE A 460 -8.67 3.63 -13.30
CA PHE A 460 -9.47 2.81 -14.23
C PHE A 460 -8.56 1.97 -15.12
N HIS A 461 -7.50 2.59 -15.65
CA HIS A 461 -6.48 1.88 -16.43
C HIS A 461 -5.75 0.81 -15.60
N TRP A 462 -5.50 1.06 -14.31
CA TRP A 462 -4.82 0.09 -13.44
C TRP A 462 -5.60 -1.22 -13.29
N LEU A 463 -6.93 -1.19 -13.42
CA LEU A 463 -7.76 -2.40 -13.36
C LEU A 463 -7.39 -3.41 -14.45
N LEU A 464 -6.97 -2.95 -15.63
CA LEU A 464 -6.54 -3.82 -16.74
C LEU A 464 -5.35 -4.71 -16.35
N HIS A 465 -4.58 -4.31 -15.33
CA HIS A 465 -3.42 -5.08 -14.86
C HIS A 465 -3.78 -6.11 -13.78
N PHE A 466 -4.99 -6.10 -13.21
CA PHE A 466 -5.35 -6.99 -12.10
C PHE A 466 -5.28 -8.48 -12.46
N GLY A 467 -5.65 -8.83 -13.70
CA GLY A 467 -5.51 -10.20 -14.21
C GLY A 467 -4.06 -10.66 -14.20
N SER A 468 -3.14 -9.84 -14.72
CA SER A 468 -1.70 -10.16 -14.76
C SER A 468 -1.07 -10.17 -13.37
N HIS A 469 -1.56 -9.36 -12.43
CA HIS A 469 -1.14 -9.42 -11.02
C HIS A 469 -1.47 -10.78 -10.41
N LEU A 470 -2.68 -11.31 -10.63
CA LEU A 470 -3.08 -12.62 -10.14
C LEU A 470 -2.28 -13.77 -10.78
N GLU A 471 -1.93 -13.67 -12.06
CA GLU A 471 -1.07 -14.67 -12.72
C GLU A 471 0.29 -14.78 -12.05
N ARG A 472 0.94 -13.63 -11.85
CA ARG A 472 2.28 -13.56 -11.25
C ARG A 472 2.30 -14.02 -9.80
N THR A 473 1.23 -13.76 -9.05
CA THR A 473 1.15 -14.11 -7.62
C THR A 473 0.58 -15.51 -7.38
N SER A 474 0.47 -16.35 -8.41
CA SER A 474 -0.11 -17.69 -8.33
C SER A 474 -1.52 -17.69 -7.73
N ARG A 475 -2.33 -16.67 -8.05
CA ARG A 475 -3.71 -16.44 -7.56
C ARG A 475 -3.84 -16.15 -6.07
N ARG A 476 -2.72 -15.93 -5.37
CA ARG A 476 -2.73 -15.82 -3.90
C ARG A 476 -2.90 -14.40 -3.40
N LEU A 477 -2.89 -13.40 -4.30
CA LEU A 477 -2.60 -12.05 -3.85
C LEU A 477 -3.27 -10.96 -4.68
N LEU A 478 -4.34 -10.42 -4.10
CA LEU A 478 -4.75 -9.03 -4.24
C LEU A 478 -4.86 -8.50 -2.82
N LEU A 479 -3.72 -8.09 -2.26
CA LEU A 479 -3.69 -7.60 -0.88
C LEU A 479 -4.52 -6.34 -0.79
N THR A 480 -5.29 -6.28 0.29
CA THR A 480 -5.84 -5.04 0.83
C THR A 480 -5.02 -4.72 2.06
N SER A 481 -4.31 -3.60 2.09
CA SER A 481 -3.77 -3.06 3.33
C SER A 481 -4.92 -2.51 4.19
N ARG A 482 -5.71 -3.39 4.83
CA ARG A 482 -6.23 -3.04 6.17
C ARG A 482 -5.10 -3.01 7.21
N VAL A 483 -3.92 -3.44 6.79
CA VAL A 483 -2.78 -3.90 7.57
C VAL A 483 -2.15 -2.80 8.44
N PHE A 484 -2.41 -1.52 8.22
CA PHE A 484 -1.94 -0.49 9.15
C PHE A 484 -3.05 0.48 9.49
N SER A 485 -3.97 0.01 10.33
CA SER A 485 -4.85 0.94 11.01
C SER A 485 -4.00 1.93 11.82
N GLU A 486 -4.37 3.22 11.77
CA GLU A 486 -3.83 4.29 12.62
C GLU A 486 -3.71 3.87 14.10
N LYS A 487 -4.51 2.89 14.54
CA LYS A 487 -4.54 2.33 15.90
C LYS A 487 -3.26 1.59 16.31
N PHE A 488 -2.57 0.88 15.41
CA PHE A 488 -1.31 0.18 15.75
C PHE A 488 -0.18 1.16 16.01
N LEU A 489 -0.13 2.24 15.21
CA LEU A 489 0.80 3.34 15.43
C LEU A 489 0.38 4.14 16.66
N ASP A 490 -0.88 4.56 16.83
CA ASP A 490 -1.33 5.40 17.95
C ASP A 490 -1.00 4.83 19.35
N LYS A 491 -1.11 3.51 19.54
CA LYS A 491 -0.76 2.89 20.84
C LYS A 491 0.75 2.85 21.10
N ASN A 492 1.56 2.65 20.07
CA ASN A 492 3.02 2.56 20.19
C ASN A 492 3.73 3.93 20.05
N TYR A 493 3.08 4.91 19.40
CA TYR A 493 3.63 6.21 18.98
C TYR A 493 4.05 7.12 20.13
N ILE A 494 3.39 7.03 21.28
CA ILE A 494 3.75 7.85 22.46
C ILE A 494 5.09 7.40 23.07
N ALA A 495 5.42 6.10 23.02
CA ALA A 495 6.74 5.60 23.39
C ALA A 495 7.83 6.01 22.39
N TRP A 496 7.46 6.12 21.11
CA TRP A 496 8.36 6.53 20.03
C TRP A 496 8.79 8.01 20.09
N GLN A 497 8.00 8.90 20.72
CA GLN A 497 8.32 10.34 20.77
C GLN A 497 9.51 10.70 21.66
N GLU A 498 9.81 9.92 22.69
CA GLU A 498 10.95 10.17 23.57
C GLU A 498 12.30 9.69 22.96
N LEU A 499 12.26 8.73 22.03
CA LEU A 499 13.45 8.19 21.35
C LEU A 499 13.96 9.06 20.18
N ILE A 500 13.06 9.67 19.39
CA ILE A 500 13.39 10.27 18.08
C ILE A 500 13.82 11.76 18.20
N GLY A 501 14.43 12.12 19.33
CA GLY A 501 14.99 13.46 19.57
C GLY A 501 16.33 13.73 18.86
N ASN A 502 16.92 12.74 18.18
CA ASN A 502 18.23 12.84 17.54
C ASN A 502 18.14 12.58 16.01
N PRO A 503 18.88 13.32 15.16
CA PRO A 503 18.66 13.38 13.71
C PRO A 503 19.31 12.25 12.89
N THR A 504 19.80 11.18 13.52
CA THR A 504 20.47 10.07 12.84
C THR A 504 19.50 8.91 12.58
N VAL A 505 19.39 8.54 11.31
CA VAL A 505 18.49 7.52 10.78
C VAL A 505 19.07 6.12 10.94
N LEU A 506 18.27 5.16 11.42
CA LEU A 506 18.03 3.81 10.84
C LEU A 506 17.14 2.96 11.75
N CYS A 507 16.04 2.41 11.21
CA CYS A 507 15.26 1.23 11.63
C CYS A 507 15.10 0.89 13.14
N ILE A 508 13.90 1.10 13.72
CA ILE A 508 13.54 0.60 15.06
C ILE A 508 12.36 -0.40 15.07
N PRO A 509 12.49 -1.61 14.50
CA PRO A 509 11.55 -2.71 14.79
C PRO A 509 11.77 -3.47 16.11
N PHE A 510 12.98 -3.46 16.69
CA PHE A 510 13.36 -4.39 17.78
C PHE A 510 12.54 -4.19 19.08
N LEU A 511 12.16 -2.93 19.39
CA LEU A 511 11.37 -2.60 20.60
C LEU A 511 9.89 -3.00 20.50
N LEU A 512 9.33 -3.12 19.29
CA LEU A 512 7.93 -3.54 19.11
C LEU A 512 7.76 -5.03 19.34
N TRP A 513 8.73 -5.84 18.93
CA TRP A 513 8.65 -7.30 19.11
C TRP A 513 8.72 -7.69 20.58
N PHE A 514 9.59 -7.06 21.37
CA PHE A 514 9.70 -7.31 22.81
C PHE A 514 8.41 -6.99 23.59
N ALA A 515 7.65 -5.98 23.13
CA ALA A 515 6.35 -5.64 23.74
C ALA A 515 5.22 -6.61 23.35
N MET A 516 5.36 -7.32 22.22
CA MET A 516 4.37 -8.29 21.74
C MET A 516 4.55 -9.69 22.34
N THR A 517 5.78 -10.11 22.67
CA THR A 517 6.04 -11.42 23.29
C THR A 517 5.69 -11.47 24.78
N SER A 518 5.59 -10.33 25.46
CA SER A 518 5.12 -10.26 26.86
C SER A 518 3.59 -10.33 27.04
N TRP A 519 2.81 -10.56 25.97
CA TRP A 519 1.35 -10.69 26.02
C TRP A 519 0.84 -12.14 26.18
N GLY A 520 1.73 -13.06 26.56
CA GLY A 520 1.41 -14.46 26.83
C GLY A 520 1.73 -14.87 28.26
N SER A 521 1.07 -14.28 29.25
CA SER A 521 0.90 -14.87 30.60
C SER A 521 0.09 -13.94 31.49
N ALA A 522 -1.23 -14.09 31.44
CA ALA A 522 -2.04 -13.74 32.62
C ALA A 522 -2.03 -14.97 33.55
N PRO A 523 -1.52 -14.88 34.79
CA PRO A 523 -1.89 -15.85 35.80
C PRO A 523 -3.38 -15.67 36.17
N ALA A 524 -4.01 -16.78 36.54
CA ALA A 524 -5.44 -16.91 36.83
C ALA A 524 -6.03 -15.86 37.79
#